data_AF-A0A1I0B3L9-F1
#
_entry.id   AF-A0A1I0B3L9-F1
#
_cell.length_a   1.000
_cell.length_b   1.000
_cell.length_c   1.000
_cell.angle_alpha   90.00
_cell.angle_beta   90.00
_cell.angle_gamma   90.00
#
_symmetry.space_group_name_H-M   'P 1'
#
loop_
_entity.id
_entity.type
_entity.pdbx_description
1 polymer ?
#
loop_
_entity_poly.entity_id
_entity_poly.type
_entity_poly.pdbx_seq_one_letter_code
_entity_poly.pdbx_strand_id
1 'polypeptide(L)'
;MSGLPTKELAVEIEKSEIELFKSRLSSIEAQPGNPMGVELKDFGGATAFSAKQIPGPSYNTVKGISGDSLGYVDPIIKFYEKRGIPTQFEITPVGASSELFKLIYQKGFYQHAFHTSFIVQLIK
;
A
#
# COMPACT_ATOMS: atom_id res chain seq x y z
N MET A 1 26.60 4.65 -14.48
CA MET A 1 25.39 3.89 -14.16
C MET A 1 24.21 4.82 -14.35
N SER A 2 23.20 4.44 -15.13
CA SER A 2 21.95 5.20 -15.20
C SER A 2 21.31 5.20 -13.80
N GLY A 3 21.10 6.37 -13.20
CA GLY A 3 20.58 6.52 -11.83
C GLY A 3 19.10 6.16 -11.65
N LEU A 4 18.49 5.47 -12.61
CA LEU A 4 17.08 5.07 -12.57
C LEU A 4 16.96 3.55 -12.40
N PRO A 5 16.10 3.06 -11.49
CA PRO A 5 15.86 1.63 -11.34
C PRO A 5 15.21 1.06 -12.61
N THR A 6 15.51 -0.19 -12.95
CA THR A 6 14.73 -0.92 -13.97
C THR A 6 13.34 -1.25 -13.42
N LYS A 7 12.41 -1.61 -14.31
CA LYS A 7 11.06 -2.02 -13.89
C LYS A 7 11.11 -3.20 -12.93
N GLU A 8 11.96 -4.20 -13.22
CA GLU A 8 12.13 -5.40 -12.41
C GLU A 8 12.63 -5.04 -11.01
N LEU A 9 13.61 -4.14 -10.93
CA LEU A 9 14.12 -3.66 -9.65
C LEU A 9 13.05 -2.89 -8.87
N ALA A 10 12.26 -2.05 -9.53
CA ALA A 10 11.15 -1.33 -8.90
C ALA A 10 10.06 -2.28 -8.35
N VAL A 11 9.74 -3.37 -9.06
CA VAL A 11 8.84 -4.43 -8.58
C VAL A 11 9.41 -5.10 -7.33
N GLU A 12 10.68 -5.46 -7.33
CA GLU A 12 11.31 -6.10 -6.16
C GLU A 12 11.37 -5.16 -4.94
N ILE A 13 11.57 -3.86 -5.16
CA ILE A 13 11.50 -2.85 -4.08
C ILE A 13 10.10 -2.79 -3.48
N GLU A 14 9.07 -2.64 -4.32
CA GLU A 14 7.68 -2.58 -3.88
C GLU A 14 7.29 -3.84 -3.08
N LYS A 15 7.65 -5.02 -3.61
CA LYS A 15 7.42 -6.29 -2.93
C LYS A 15 8.11 -6.35 -1.58
N SER A 16 9.38 -5.93 -1.51
CA SER A 16 10.13 -5.90 -0.25
C SER A 16 9.50 -4.97 0.77
N GLU A 17 8.96 -3.83 0.34
CA GLU A 17 8.27 -2.88 1.21
C GLU A 17 6.94 -3.44 1.74
N ILE A 18 6.15 -4.09 0.89
CA ILE A 18 4.90 -4.75 1.27
C ILE A 18 5.17 -5.86 2.29
N GLU A 19 6.16 -6.73 2.03
CA GLU A 19 6.52 -7.82 2.94
C GLU A 19 7.05 -7.31 4.28
N LEU A 20 7.83 -6.23 4.29
CA LEU A 20 8.26 -5.57 5.52
C LEU A 20 7.06 -5.03 6.32
N PHE A 21 6.11 -4.37 5.65
CA PHE A 21 4.88 -3.88 6.28
C PHE A 21 4.05 -5.02 6.87
N LYS A 22 3.88 -6.09 6.10
CA LYS A 22 3.14 -7.30 6.49
C LYS A 22 3.78 -7.96 7.70
N SER A 23 5.08 -8.23 7.65
CA SER A 23 5.84 -8.81 8.77
C SER A 23 5.71 -7.97 10.06
N ARG A 24 5.87 -6.64 9.94
CA ARG A 24 5.76 -5.73 11.10
C ARG A 24 4.36 -5.72 11.69
N LEU A 25 3.33 -5.53 10.86
CA LEU A 25 1.96 -5.41 11.35
C LEU A 25 1.42 -6.74 11.85
N SER A 26 1.71 -7.87 11.19
CA SER A 26 1.33 -9.20 11.69
C SER A 26 1.98 -9.53 13.04
N SER A 27 3.20 -9.04 13.31
CA SER A 27 3.83 -9.18 14.64
C SER A 27 3.09 -8.39 15.73
N ILE A 28 2.49 -7.25 15.39
CA ILE A 28 1.67 -6.45 16.31
C ILE A 28 0.29 -7.08 16.48
N GLU A 29 -0.32 -7.56 15.40
CA GLU A 29 -1.59 -8.27 15.38
C GLU A 29 -1.59 -9.50 16.30
N ALA A 30 -0.48 -10.25 16.30
CA ALA A 30 -0.31 -11.48 17.09
C ALA A 30 -0.22 -11.25 18.61
N GLN A 31 -0.10 -10.00 19.07
CA GLN A 31 -0.09 -9.70 20.50
C GLN A 31 -1.49 -9.95 21.10
N PRO A 32 -1.58 -10.41 22.37
CA PRO A 32 -2.87 -10.72 23.01
C PRO A 32 -3.88 -9.57 22.90
N GLY A 33 -5.05 -9.88 22.35
CA GLY A 33 -6.15 -8.91 22.18
C GLY A 33 -6.01 -7.96 21.00
N ASN A 34 -5.00 -8.11 20.14
CA ASN A 34 -4.71 -7.23 19.00
C ASN A 34 -4.74 -5.74 19.43
N PRO A 35 -3.79 -5.32 20.27
CA PRO A 35 -3.87 -4.06 21.01
C PRO A 35 -3.94 -2.83 20.08
N MET A 36 -3.47 -2.96 18.84
CA MET A 36 -3.47 -1.88 17.86
C MET A 36 -4.62 -1.97 16.83
N GLY A 37 -5.49 -2.98 16.94
CA GLY A 37 -6.56 -3.21 15.98
C GLY A 37 -6.02 -3.38 14.55
N VAL A 38 -4.95 -4.17 14.42
CA VAL A 38 -4.31 -4.47 13.15
C VAL A 38 -5.19 -5.40 12.33
N GLU A 39 -5.38 -5.09 11.06
CA GLU A 39 -6.03 -5.97 10.10
C GLU A 39 -5.35 -5.82 8.73
N LEU A 40 -5.07 -6.96 8.09
CA LEU A 40 -4.50 -7.02 6.76
C LEU A 40 -5.48 -7.74 5.84
N LYS A 41 -5.63 -7.24 4.61
CA LYS A 41 -6.48 -7.90 3.61
C LYS A 41 -5.91 -7.79 2.21
N ASP A 42 -5.77 -8.93 1.54
CA ASP A 42 -5.31 -9.03 0.16
C ASP A 42 -6.46 -8.90 -0.84
N PHE A 43 -6.20 -8.22 -1.96
CA PHE A 43 -7.13 -7.84 -3.02
C PHE A 43 -6.45 -7.91 -4.40
N GLY A 44 -6.34 -9.11 -4.98
CA GLY A 44 -5.89 -9.29 -6.36
C GLY A 44 -4.64 -8.50 -6.75
N GLY A 45 -3.57 -8.62 -5.96
CA GLY A 45 -2.30 -7.90 -6.14
C GLY A 45 -2.08 -6.75 -5.15
N ALA A 46 -3.16 -6.14 -4.65
CA ALA A 46 -3.08 -5.11 -3.61
C ALA A 46 -3.22 -5.69 -2.20
N THR A 47 -2.58 -5.07 -1.21
CA THR A 47 -2.79 -5.36 0.22
C THR A 47 -3.24 -4.10 0.92
N ALA A 48 -4.38 -4.17 1.61
CA ALA A 48 -4.86 -3.13 2.51
C ALA A 48 -4.33 -3.39 3.92
N PHE A 49 -3.60 -2.42 4.47
CA PHE A 49 -3.10 -2.43 5.84
C PHE A 49 -3.94 -1.48 6.69
N SER A 50 -4.30 -1.92 7.89
CA SER A 50 -4.99 -1.10 8.91
C SER A 50 -4.34 -1.35 10.27
N ALA A 51 -4.13 -0.30 11.04
CA ALA A 51 -3.73 -0.33 12.44
C ALA A 51 -4.41 0.83 13.17
N LYS A 52 -5.70 0.65 13.51
CA LYS A 52 -6.61 1.74 13.91
C LYS A 52 -6.13 2.55 15.12
N GLN A 53 -5.45 1.92 16.07
CA GLN A 53 -5.03 2.59 17.30
C GLN A 53 -3.63 3.21 17.23
N ILE A 54 -2.90 3.02 16.12
CA ILE A 54 -1.62 3.70 15.93
C ILE A 54 -1.89 5.11 15.36
N PRO A 55 -1.45 6.17 16.03
CA PRO A 55 -1.64 7.53 15.53
C PRO A 55 -0.99 7.73 14.16
N GLY A 56 -1.71 8.43 13.28
CA GLY A 56 -1.22 8.83 11.97
C GLY A 56 -1.63 7.89 10.82
N PRO A 57 -1.46 8.35 9.58
CA PRO A 57 -1.92 7.61 8.40
C PRO A 57 -0.96 6.51 7.97
N SER A 58 0.28 6.49 8.47
CA SER A 58 1.38 5.69 7.91
C SER A 58 1.13 4.18 7.86
N TYR A 59 0.25 3.65 8.70
CA TYR A 59 -0.08 2.21 8.73
C TYR A 59 -1.45 1.88 8.14
N ASN A 60 -2.21 2.89 7.74
CA ASN A 60 -3.57 2.78 7.21
C ASN A 60 -3.55 3.07 5.71
N THR A 61 -2.95 2.17 4.94
CA THR A 61 -2.61 2.41 3.52
C THR A 61 -2.74 1.15 2.68
N VAL A 62 -2.97 1.33 1.39
CA VAL A 62 -3.05 0.28 0.37
C VAL A 62 -1.78 0.31 -0.44
N LYS A 63 -1.08 -0.83 -0.54
CA LYS A 63 0.13 -0.99 -1.37
C LYS A 63 -0.07 -2.09 -2.40
N GLY A 64 0.69 -2.05 -3.51
CA GLY A 64 0.65 -3.07 -4.58
C GLY A 64 -0.55 -2.97 -5.52
N ILE A 65 -1.38 -1.94 -5.39
CA ILE A 65 -2.51 -1.73 -6.31
C ILE A 65 -1.99 -1.32 -7.70
N SER A 66 -2.54 -1.95 -8.73
CA SER A 66 -2.18 -1.68 -10.12
C SER A 66 -3.39 -1.61 -11.05
N GLY A 67 -3.14 -1.39 -12.34
CA GLY A 67 -4.16 -1.52 -13.40
C GLY A 67 -4.81 -2.91 -13.48
N ASP A 68 -4.21 -3.96 -12.90
CA ASP A 68 -4.81 -5.30 -12.86
C ASP A 68 -5.81 -5.45 -11.69
N SER A 69 -5.80 -4.51 -10.74
CA SER A 69 -6.61 -4.56 -9.52
C SER A 69 -7.81 -3.60 -9.54
N LEU A 70 -8.20 -3.05 -10.70
CA LEU A 70 -9.27 -2.04 -10.81
C LEU A 70 -10.60 -2.49 -10.18
N GLY A 71 -10.95 -3.77 -10.35
CA GLY A 71 -12.17 -4.36 -9.77
C GLY A 71 -12.20 -4.38 -8.23
N TYR A 72 -11.04 -4.15 -7.58
CA TYR A 72 -10.92 -4.15 -6.13
C TYR A 72 -10.93 -2.76 -5.49
N VAL A 73 -10.93 -1.67 -6.28
CA VAL A 73 -10.96 -0.30 -5.73
C VAL A 73 -12.16 -0.07 -4.79
N ASP A 74 -13.37 -0.41 -5.23
CA ASP A 74 -14.57 -0.26 -4.39
C ASP A 74 -14.57 -1.19 -3.15
N PRO A 75 -14.20 -2.48 -3.26
CA PRO A 75 -13.98 -3.33 -2.09
C PRO A 75 -12.96 -2.79 -1.09
N ILE A 76 -11.87 -2.17 -1.56
CA ILE A 76 -10.83 -1.56 -0.73
C ILE A 76 -11.37 -0.33 0.00
N ILE A 77 -12.06 0.59 -0.70
CA ILE A 77 -12.68 1.76 -0.08
C ILE A 77 -13.64 1.33 1.05
N LYS A 78 -14.51 0.35 0.75
CA LYS A 78 -15.44 -0.22 1.74
C LYS A 78 -14.73 -0.88 2.93
N PHE A 79 -13.51 -1.40 2.76
CA PHE A 79 -12.72 -1.95 3.86
C PHE A 79 -12.36 -0.86 4.88
N TYR A 80 -11.94 0.31 4.43
CA TYR A 80 -11.59 1.42 5.31
C TYR A 80 -12.82 2.17 5.87
N GLU A 81 -13.86 2.38 5.04
CA GLU A 81 -15.11 3.05 5.46
C GLU A 81 -15.76 2.35 6.66
N LYS A 82 -15.87 1.01 6.61
CA LYS A 82 -16.43 0.20 7.71
C LYS A 82 -15.66 0.36 9.02
N ARG A 83 -14.41 0.81 8.96
CA ARG A 83 -13.52 1.00 10.11
C ARG A 83 -13.49 2.44 10.59
N GLY A 84 -14.09 3.37 9.84
CA GLY A 84 -14.02 4.81 10.10
C GLY A 84 -12.62 5.37 9.88
N ILE A 85 -11.87 4.80 8.94
CA ILE A 85 -10.51 5.20 8.59
C ILE A 85 -10.53 5.79 7.17
N PRO A 86 -9.84 6.91 6.90
CA PRO A 86 -9.67 7.40 5.53
C PRO A 86 -8.89 6.40 4.69
N THR A 87 -9.38 6.09 3.48
CA THR A 87 -8.61 5.27 2.53
C THR A 87 -7.41 6.05 2.00
N GLN A 88 -6.24 5.41 1.97
CA GLN A 88 -5.05 5.95 1.34
C GLN A 88 -4.48 4.92 0.37
N PHE A 89 -4.25 5.33 -0.88
CA PHE A 89 -3.56 4.50 -1.88
C PHE A 89 -2.12 4.97 -2.02
N GLU A 90 -1.18 4.05 -1.88
CA GLU A 90 0.22 4.23 -2.25
C GLU A 90 0.48 3.48 -3.55
N ILE A 91 0.67 4.24 -4.62
CA ILE A 91 0.79 3.73 -5.99
C ILE A 91 2.21 4.00 -6.46
N THR A 92 2.94 2.94 -6.77
CA THR A 92 4.29 3.05 -7.33
C THR A 92 4.22 3.39 -8.83
N PRO A 93 5.30 3.92 -9.43
CA PRO A 93 5.35 4.14 -10.87
C PRO A 93 5.10 2.87 -11.70
N VAL A 94 5.34 1.68 -11.14
CA VAL A 94 5.11 0.40 -11.81
C VAL A 94 3.63 0.04 -11.85
N GLY A 95 2.91 0.24 -10.74
CA GLY A 95 1.47 -0.01 -10.64
C GLY A 95 0.60 1.09 -11.26
N ALA A 96 1.17 2.26 -11.53
CA ALA A 96 0.47 3.39 -12.11
C ALA A 96 -0.11 3.07 -13.50
N SER A 97 -1.38 3.41 -13.70
CA SER A 97 -2.06 3.39 -14.99
C SER A 97 -3.06 4.53 -15.08
N SER A 98 -3.33 4.99 -16.30
CA SER A 98 -4.34 6.03 -16.56
C SER A 98 -5.72 5.61 -16.07
N GLU A 99 -6.06 4.33 -16.23
CA GLU A 99 -7.32 3.73 -15.83
C GLU A 99 -7.47 3.75 -14.31
N LEU A 100 -6.43 3.35 -13.57
CA LEU A 100 -6.42 3.38 -12.10
C LEU A 100 -6.58 4.81 -11.59
N PHE A 101 -5.77 5.75 -12.10
CA PHE A 101 -5.84 7.13 -11.65
C PHE A 101 -7.18 7.79 -11.98
N LYS A 102 -7.73 7.54 -13.18
CA LYS A 102 -9.08 8.01 -13.53
C LYS A 102 -10.13 7.43 -12.60
N LEU A 103 -10.06 6.14 -12.29
CA LEU A 103 -11.02 5.46 -11.43
C LEU A 103 -10.97 6.05 -10.01
N ILE A 104 -9.80 6.14 -9.37
CA ILE A 104 -9.71 6.69 -8.01
C ILE A 104 -10.07 8.20 -7.98
N TYR A 105 -9.74 8.95 -9.04
CA TYR A 105 -10.18 10.35 -9.16
C TYR A 105 -11.70 10.48 -9.20
N GLN A 106 -12.38 9.63 -9.98
CA GLN A 106 -13.85 9.59 -10.02
C GLN A 106 -14.49 9.20 -8.68
N LYS A 107 -13.73 8.52 -7.81
CA LYS A 107 -14.12 8.19 -6.43
C LYS A 107 -13.77 9.31 -5.42
N GLY A 108 -13.24 10.44 -5.88
CA GLY A 108 -12.93 11.61 -5.05
C GLY A 108 -11.51 11.64 -4.48
N PHE A 109 -10.64 10.72 -4.90
CA PHE A 109 -9.24 10.71 -4.47
C PHE A 109 -8.39 11.66 -5.34
N TYR A 110 -7.34 12.19 -4.74
CA TYR A 110 -6.33 13.00 -5.43
C TYR A 110 -4.95 12.69 -4.85
N GLN A 111 -3.91 13.02 -5.60
CA GLN A 111 -2.55 12.88 -5.10
C GLN A 111 -2.25 13.98 -4.06
N HIS A 112 -1.91 13.58 -2.84
CA HIS A 112 -1.64 14.52 -1.74
C HIS A 112 -0.17 14.57 -1.31
N ALA A 113 0.62 13.52 -1.55
CA ALA A 113 2.01 13.43 -1.11
C ALA A 113 2.85 12.48 -2.00
N PHE A 114 4.15 12.43 -1.72
CA PHE A 114 5.10 11.47 -2.28
C PHE A 114 5.83 10.72 -1.16
N HIS A 115 6.05 9.43 -1.37
CA HIS A 115 6.94 8.60 -0.55
C HIS A 115 8.03 8.03 -1.45
N THR A 116 9.27 8.00 -0.94
CA THR A 116 10.44 7.56 -1.71
C THR A 116 11.14 6.43 -0.98
N SER A 117 11.29 5.31 -1.67
CA SER A 117 12.12 4.19 -1.23
C SER A 117 13.53 4.36 -1.81
N PHE A 118 14.54 4.33 -0.93
CA PHE A 118 15.95 4.40 -1.32
C PHE A 118 16.56 3.02 -1.32
N ILE A 119 17.37 2.72 -2.33
CA ILE A 119 18.12 1.47 -2.38
C ILE A 119 19.60 1.78 -2.52
N VAL A 120 20.42 0.89 -1.95
CA VAL A 120 21.85 0.86 -2.21
C VAL A 120 22.23 -0.57 -2.59
N GLN A 121 22.92 -0.72 -3.71
CA GLN A 121 23.58 -1.98 -4.03
C GLN A 121 24.94 -1.99 -3.35
N LEU A 122 25.11 -2.87 -2.37
CA LEU A 122 26.41 -3.08 -1.75
C LEU A 122 27.30 -3.81 -2.76
N ILE A 123 28.41 -3.18 -3.14
CA ILE A 123 29.46 -3.84 -3.90
C ILE A 123 30.11 -4.83 -2.93
N LYS A 124 30.09 -6.12 -3.29
CA LYS A 124 30.89 -7.15 -2.61
C LYS A 124 32.28 -7.18 -3.23
#